data_AF-A0A6A4WSX6-F1
#
_entry.id   AF-A0A6A4WSX6-F1
#
_cell.length_a   1.000
_cell.length_b   1.000
_cell.length_c   1.000
_cell.angle_alpha   90.00
_cell.angle_beta   90.00
_cell.angle_gamma   90.00
#
_symmetry.space_group_name_H-M   'P 1'
#
loop_
_entity.id
_entity.type
_entity.pdbx_description
1 polymer ?
#
loop_
_entity_poly.entity_id
_entity_poly.type
_entity_poly.pdbx_seq_one_letter_code
_entity_poly.pdbx_strand_id
1 'polypeptide(L)' 'MVLNQYSFQVGHKGDLPGAVDQDFETNEEFLKKAHHVLLEVEVMNGSLVCPETGRKFPVTDGIPNMLLNEDEV' A
#
# COMPACT_ATOMS: atom_id res chain seq x y z
N MET A 1 0.70 -10.23 -4.84
CA MET A 1 1.39 -9.29 -3.91
C MET A 1 0.42 -8.17 -3.53
N VAL A 2 0.25 -7.91 -2.22
CA VAL A 2 -0.69 -6.87 -1.70
C VAL A 2 -0.40 -5.52 -2.37
N LEU A 3 0.86 -5.08 -2.36
CA LEU A 3 1.30 -3.83 -2.99
C LEU A 3 0.89 -3.65 -4.46
N ASN A 4 0.98 -4.70 -5.29
CA ASN A 4 0.56 -4.60 -6.69
C ASN A 4 -0.97 -4.46 -6.85
N GLN A 5 -1.76 -4.90 -5.88
CA GLN A 5 -3.21 -4.69 -5.89
C GLN A 5 -3.56 -3.23 -5.59
N TYR A 6 -2.78 -2.56 -4.74
CA TYR A 6 -3.03 -1.19 -4.30
C TYR A 6 -2.28 -0.13 -5.09
N SER A 7 -1.24 -0.48 -5.85
CA SER A 7 -0.51 0.44 -6.74
C SER A 7 -1.44 1.14 -7.75
N PHE A 8 -2.50 0.47 -8.19
CA PHE A 8 -3.55 1.05 -9.03
C PHE A 8 -4.29 2.21 -8.35
N GLN A 9 -4.55 2.10 -7.06
CA GLN A 9 -5.33 3.09 -6.30
C GLN A 9 -4.53 4.36 -6.01
N VAL A 10 -3.20 4.26 -6.04
CA VAL A 10 -2.27 5.39 -5.84
C VAL A 10 -1.63 5.90 -7.14
N GLY A 11 -2.08 5.41 -8.31
CA GLY A 11 -1.62 5.92 -9.62
C GLY A 11 -0.33 5.30 -10.18
N HIS A 12 0.24 4.30 -9.50
CA HIS A 12 1.51 3.64 -9.86
C HIS A 12 1.31 2.26 -10.51
N LYS A 13 0.29 2.15 -11.38
CA LYS A 13 -0.03 0.88 -12.05
C LYS A 13 1.06 0.53 -13.06
N GLY A 14 1.68 -0.64 -12.89
CA GLY A 14 2.70 -1.17 -13.81
C GLY A 14 4.14 -0.95 -13.34
N ASP A 15 4.34 -0.19 -12.25
CA ASP A 15 5.65 0.00 -11.64
C ASP A 15 6.12 -1.26 -10.91
N LEU A 16 5.20 -2.12 -10.48
CA LEU A 16 5.50 -3.37 -9.79
C LEU A 16 5.04 -4.59 -10.59
N PRO A 17 5.84 -5.67 -10.62
CA PRO A 17 5.45 -6.92 -11.27
C PRO A 17 4.32 -7.62 -10.49
N GLY A 18 3.57 -8.48 -11.19
CA GLY A 18 2.47 -9.26 -10.60
C GLY A 18 2.91 -10.27 -9.54
N ALA A 19 4.14 -10.77 -9.67
CA ALA A 19 4.82 -11.65 -8.74
C ALA A 19 6.27 -11.18 -8.57
N VAL A 20 6.86 -11.48 -7.42
CA VAL A 20 8.28 -11.23 -7.15
C VAL A 20 9.07 -12.43 -7.63
N ASP A 21 10.08 -12.20 -8.46
CA ASP A 21 10.98 -13.26 -8.94
C ASP A 21 11.86 -13.79 -7.81
N GLN A 22 12.36 -15.02 -7.91
CA GLN A 22 13.21 -15.61 -6.86
C GLN A 22 14.53 -14.85 -6.66
N ASP A 23 15.07 -14.26 -7.73
CA ASP A 23 16.36 -13.56 -7.72
C ASP A 23 16.23 -12.03 -7.61
N PHE A 24 15.09 -11.54 -7.09
CA PHE A 24 14.76 -10.11 -7.04
C PHE A 24 15.82 -9.26 -6.32
N GLU A 25 16.54 -9.84 -5.36
CA GLU A 25 17.62 -9.19 -4.60
C GLU A 25 18.76 -8.69 -5.48
N THR A 26 18.95 -9.31 -6.65
CA THR A 26 19.98 -8.91 -7.62
C THR A 26 19.42 -8.05 -8.76
N ASN A 27 18.10 -7.93 -8.85
CA ASN A 27 17.42 -7.14 -9.87
C ASN A 27 17.31 -5.67 -9.42
N GLU A 28 18.35 -4.89 -9.70
CA GLU A 28 18.44 -3.48 -9.31
C GLU A 28 17.28 -2.63 -9.88
N GLU A 29 16.79 -2.95 -11.08
CA GLU A 29 15.65 -2.24 -11.68
C GLU A 29 14.37 -2.46 -10.88
N PHE A 30 14.11 -3.71 -10.48
CA PHE A 30 13.00 -4.04 -9.61
C PHE A 30 13.14 -3.35 -8.24
N LEU A 31 14.33 -3.41 -7.63
CA LEU A 31 14.57 -2.79 -6.33
C LEU A 31 14.34 -1.28 -6.34
N LYS A 32 14.74 -0.58 -7.41
CA LYS A 32 14.47 0.86 -7.58
C LYS A 32 12.98 1.16 -7.67
N LYS A 33 12.24 0.37 -8.45
CA LYS A 33 10.78 0.54 -8.57
C LYS A 33 10.06 0.21 -7.26
N ALA A 34 10.49 -0.83 -6.56
CA ALA A 34 9.98 -1.20 -5.24
C ALA A 34 10.25 -0.09 -4.22
N HIS A 35 11.48 0.45 -4.18
CA HIS A 35 11.85 1.58 -3.32
C HIS A 35 10.93 2.78 -3.54
N HIS A 36 10.74 3.18 -4.81
CA HIS A 36 9.88 4.31 -5.16
C HIS A 36 8.46 4.11 -4.61
N VAL A 37 7.80 3.00 -4.95
CA VAL A 37 6.40 2.76 -4.55
C VAL A 37 6.24 2.57 -3.04
N LEU A 38 7.25 2.01 -2.36
CA LEU A 38 7.18 1.73 -0.92
C LEU A 38 7.51 2.93 -0.03
N LEU A 39 8.45 3.78 -0.46
CA LEU A 39 9.08 4.78 0.40
C LEU A 39 8.92 6.22 -0.11
N GLU A 40 8.62 6.41 -1.39
CA GLU A 40 8.51 7.74 -2.01
C GLU A 40 7.06 8.10 -2.38
N VAL A 41 6.11 7.18 -2.18
CA VAL A 41 4.68 7.40 -2.42
C VAL A 41 3.93 7.48 -1.10
N GLU A 42 3.27 8.61 -0.86
CA GLU A 42 2.54 8.89 0.37
C GLU A 42 1.04 9.10 0.11
N VAL A 43 0.21 8.50 0.96
CA VAL A 43 -1.24 8.72 0.93
C VAL A 43 -1.58 9.86 1.87
N MET A 44 -1.79 11.07 1.34
CA MET A 44 -2.10 12.24 2.17
C MET A 44 -3.50 12.20 2.77
N ASN A 45 -4.50 11.80 1.99
CA ASN A 45 -5.90 11.73 2.43
C ASN A 45 -6.57 10.50 1.81
N GLY A 46 -7.27 9.70 2.62
CA GLY A 46 -7.90 8.47 2.15
C GLY A 46 -8.46 7.60 3.27
N SER A 47 -8.59 6.31 3.02
CA SER A 47 -8.97 5.34 4.05
C SER A 47 -8.38 3.97 3.75
N LEU A 48 -7.86 3.29 4.77
CA LEU A 48 -7.55 1.87 4.71
C LEU A 48 -8.84 1.08 4.98
N VAL A 49 -9.15 0.10 4.13
CA VAL A 49 -10.39 -0.69 4.25
C VAL A 49 -10.04 -2.11 4.62
N CYS A 50 -10.58 -2.62 5.72
CA CYS A 50 -10.45 -4.03 6.08
C CYS A 50 -11.24 -4.88 5.06
N PRO A 51 -10.60 -5.83 4.37
CA PRO A 51 -11.28 -6.63 3.34
C PRO A 51 -12.32 -7.60 3.92
N GLU A 52 -12.20 -7.98 5.20
CA GLU A 52 -13.11 -8.93 5.84
C GLU A 52 -14.36 -8.26 6.40
N THR A 53 -14.21 -7.08 7.01
CA THR A 53 -15.31 -6.38 7.71
C THR A 53 -15.83 -5.15 6.96
N GLY A 54 -15.11 -4.68 5.94
CA GLY A 54 -15.40 -3.42 5.24
C GLY A 54 -15.14 -2.16 6.06
N ARG A 55 -14.62 -2.30 7.29
CA ARG A 55 -14.31 -1.19 8.19
C ARG A 55 -13.29 -0.25 7.56
N LYS A 56 -13.53 1.06 7.70
CA LYS A 56 -12.65 2.11 7.18
C LYS A 56 -11.84 2.75 8.30
N PHE A 57 -10.54 2.85 8.09
CA PHE A 57 -9.59 3.56 8.94
C PHE A 57 -9.12 4.80 8.17
N PRO A 58 -9.54 6.02 8.57
CA PRO A 58 -9.23 7.21 7.81
C PRO A 58 -7.74 7.54 7.85
N VAL A 59 -7.23 8.09 6.75
CA VAL A 59 -5.90 8.70 6.66
C VAL A 59 -6.12 10.18 6.42
N THR A 60 -5.60 11.02 7.31
CA THR A 60 -5.69 12.48 7.25
C THR A 60 -4.30 13.06 7.42
N ASP A 61 -3.88 13.96 6.54
CA ASP A 61 -2.55 14.58 6.53
C ASP A 61 -1.40 13.56 6.61
N GLY A 62 -1.55 12.43 5.91
CA GLY A 62 -0.57 11.35 5.90
C GLY A 62 -0.58 10.45 7.13
N ILE A 63 -1.46 10.70 8.11
CA ILE A 63 -1.51 9.97 9.38
C ILE A 63 -2.71 9.02 9.38
N PRO A 64 -2.51 7.68 9.37
CA PRO A 64 -3.59 6.72 9.49
C PRO A 64 -4.10 6.65 10.94
N ASN A 65 -5.43 6.66 11.12
CA ASN A 65 -6.07 6.40 12.40
C ASN A 65 -6.62 4.97 12.44
N MET A 66 -5.96 4.11 13.21
CA MET A 66 -6.29 2.69 13.38
C MET A 66 -7.03 2.39 14.69
N LEU A 67 -7.48 3.41 15.43
CA LEU A 67 -8.19 3.21 16.69
C LEU A 67 -9.58 2.61 16.47
N LEU A 68 -9.98 1.73 17.39
CA LEU A 68 -11.32 1.15 17.46
C LEU A 68 -12.16 1.95 18.44
N ASN A 69 -13.42 2.23 18.13
CA ASN A 69 -14.35 2.77 19.13
C ASN A 69 -14.74 1.66 20.11
N GLU A 70 -15.15 2.05 21.32
CA GLU A 70 -15.52 1.11 22.39
C GLU A 70 -16.67 0.18 21.98
N ASP A 71 -17.55 0.64 21.09
CA ASP A 71 -18.67 -0.12 20.55
C ASP A 71 -18.26 -1.11 19.44
N GLU A 72 -16.98 -1.16 19.06
CA GLU A 72 -16.45 -1.97 17.96
C GLU A 72 -15.43 -3.02 18.42
N VAL A 73 -15.43 -3.35 19.72
CA VAL A 73 -14.65 -4.45 20.35
C VAL A 73 -15.50 -5.70 20.52
#